data_AF-A0A8J4FBG5-F1
#
_entry.id   AF-A0A8J4FBG5-F1
#
_cell.length_a   1.000
_cell.length_b   1.000
_cell.length_c   1.000
_cell.angle_alpha   90.00
_cell.angle_beta   90.00
_cell.angle_gamma   90.00
#
_symmetry.space_group_name_H-M   'P 1'
#
loop_
_entity.id
_entity.type
_entity.pdbx_description
1 polymer ?
#
loop_
_entity_poly.entity_id
_entity_poly.type
_entity_poly.pdbx_seq_one_letter_code
_entity_poly.pdbx_strand_id
1 'polypeptide(L)'
;AAAAAAAAAAAADAAGGRQWSLGQAEAAMRKVYSAALTAARKVDWALNLFEKYPDLNIVKDYHNFIPPENVMYMQRIEEKIGGKRPGAPGKGGELQYASREAFLADFKRIYDNCMLYNEPGKSPYNFPDARKTAANMLSAVDQSLKQRSASLEAAVAAANSMEHWLGCGRCRRWRRFNYLDFVEMRLHNDFWCGMIPRRSCAEVCDYCRSEICTCGDG
;
A
#
# COMPACT_ATOMS: atom_id res chain seq x y z
N ALA A 1 26.31 17.68 -12.53
CA ALA A 1 27.24 17.70 -11.39
C ALA A 1 26.50 17.63 -10.04
N ALA A 2 25.60 18.57 -9.72
CA ALA A 2 24.88 18.58 -8.42
C ALA A 2 23.93 17.37 -8.18
N ALA A 3 23.26 16.86 -9.21
CA ALA A 3 22.41 15.67 -9.10
C ALA A 3 23.22 14.37 -8.85
N ALA A 4 24.42 14.28 -9.41
CA ALA A 4 25.34 13.16 -9.17
C ALA A 4 25.94 13.21 -7.76
N ALA A 5 26.19 14.42 -7.24
CA ALA A 5 26.64 14.61 -5.86
C ALA A 5 25.55 14.25 -4.83
N ALA A 6 24.27 14.52 -5.13
CA ALA A 6 23.14 14.12 -4.28
C ALA A 6 22.91 12.59 -4.27
N ALA A 7 23.09 11.93 -5.42
CA ALA A 7 23.03 10.47 -5.50
C ALA A 7 24.21 9.80 -4.78
N ALA A 8 25.41 10.37 -4.87
CA ALA A 8 26.59 9.88 -4.16
C ALA A 8 26.50 10.11 -2.63
N ALA A 9 25.88 11.21 -2.18
CA ALA A 9 25.63 11.45 -0.76
C ALA A 9 24.60 10.48 -0.18
N ALA A 10 23.55 10.13 -0.93
CA ALA A 10 22.58 9.11 -0.53
C ALA A 10 23.19 7.69 -0.48
N ALA A 11 24.15 7.39 -1.37
CA ALA A 11 24.92 6.15 -1.33
C ALA A 11 26.00 6.13 -0.23
N ALA A 12 26.57 7.28 0.13
CA ALA A 12 27.55 7.41 1.21
C ALA A 12 26.90 7.30 2.61
N ASP A 13 25.65 7.74 2.79
CA ASP A 13 24.87 7.46 4.00
C ASP A 13 24.55 5.96 4.16
N ALA A 14 24.56 5.19 3.06
CA ALA A 14 24.48 3.73 3.13
C ALA A 14 25.79 3.07 3.61
N ALA A 15 26.94 3.76 3.46
CA ALA A 15 28.24 3.33 4.01
C ALA A 15 28.41 3.73 5.49
N GLY A 16 27.57 4.64 6.00
CA GLY A 16 27.44 5.00 7.41
C GLY A 16 26.58 4.05 8.25
N GLY A 17 26.55 2.76 7.93
CA GLY A 17 26.30 1.64 8.86
C GLY A 17 25.02 1.61 9.72
N ARG A 18 24.06 2.52 9.56
CA ARG A 18 22.84 2.50 10.37
C ARG A 18 21.87 1.49 9.76
N GLN A 19 21.83 0.28 10.32
CA GLN A 19 20.84 -0.73 9.96
C GLN A 19 19.44 -0.18 10.29
N TRP A 20 18.59 -0.08 9.28
CA TRP A 20 17.21 0.35 9.49
C TRP A 20 16.43 -0.76 10.19
N SER A 21 15.53 -0.38 11.10
CA SER A 21 14.45 -1.27 11.54
C SER A 21 13.31 -1.26 10.51
N LEU A 22 12.46 -2.29 10.53
CA LEU A 22 11.28 -2.33 9.67
C LEU A 22 10.40 -1.09 9.87
N GLY A 23 10.20 -0.66 11.11
CA GLY A 23 9.42 0.55 11.41
C GLY A 23 10.02 1.82 10.79
N GLN A 24 11.35 1.93 10.72
CA GLN A 24 12.02 3.05 10.05
C GLN A 24 11.84 2.99 8.52
N ALA A 25 11.98 1.80 7.93
CA ALA A 25 11.72 1.59 6.51
C ALA A 25 10.28 1.96 6.13
N GLU A 26 9.30 1.45 6.87
CA GLU A 26 7.90 1.77 6.61
C GLU A 26 7.57 3.25 6.86
N ALA A 27 8.16 3.89 7.87
CA ALA A 27 7.96 5.32 8.10
C ALA A 27 8.46 6.17 6.92
N ALA A 28 9.59 5.78 6.31
CA ALA A 28 10.10 6.43 5.11
C ALA A 28 9.17 6.21 3.90
N MET A 29 8.69 4.98 3.70
CA MET A 29 7.70 4.67 2.64
C MET A 29 6.42 5.49 2.81
N ARG A 30 5.84 5.52 4.03
CA ARG A 30 4.65 6.30 4.36
C ARG A 30 4.84 7.77 4.03
N LYS A 31 5.99 8.35 4.37
CA LYS A 31 6.31 9.75 4.04
C LYS A 31 6.22 10.01 2.53
N VAL A 32 6.74 9.11 1.70
CA VAL A 32 6.68 9.22 0.24
C VAL A 32 5.24 9.06 -0.26
N TYR A 33 4.52 8.02 0.20
CA TYR A 33 3.14 7.77 -0.21
C TYR A 33 2.19 8.90 0.22
N SER A 34 2.32 9.43 1.44
CA SER A 34 1.53 10.57 1.90
C SER A 34 1.79 11.83 1.08
N ALA A 35 3.04 12.05 0.63
CA ALA A 35 3.36 13.16 -0.27
C ALA A 35 2.73 12.97 -1.66
N ALA A 36 2.67 11.74 -2.18
CA ALA A 36 1.99 11.42 -3.42
C ALA A 36 0.46 11.58 -3.33
N LEU A 37 -0.14 11.10 -2.23
CA LEU A 37 -1.56 11.34 -1.92
C LEU A 37 -1.88 12.85 -1.79
N THR A 38 -0.99 13.61 -1.15
CA THR A 38 -1.13 15.07 -1.08
C THR A 38 -1.09 15.72 -2.47
N ALA A 39 -0.24 15.23 -3.38
CA ALA A 39 -0.21 15.71 -4.76
C ALA A 39 -1.52 15.40 -5.50
N ALA A 40 -2.11 14.21 -5.28
CA ALA A 40 -3.42 13.85 -5.82
C ALA A 40 -4.52 14.83 -5.36
N ARG A 41 -4.58 15.11 -4.06
CA ARG A 41 -5.56 16.03 -3.45
C ARG A 41 -5.44 17.48 -3.93
N LYS A 42 -4.28 17.87 -4.48
CA LYS A 42 -4.06 19.22 -5.07
C LYS A 42 -4.57 19.33 -6.51
N VAL A 43 -4.95 18.23 -7.14
CA VAL A 43 -5.56 18.27 -8.47
C VAL A 43 -6.96 18.85 -8.35
N ASP A 44 -7.26 19.81 -9.22
CA ASP A 44 -8.56 20.49 -9.26
C ASP A 44 -9.72 19.47 -9.35
N TRP A 45 -10.76 19.68 -8.54
CA TRP A 45 -11.91 18.77 -8.33
C TRP A 45 -11.62 17.38 -7.75
N ALA A 46 -10.37 16.97 -7.53
CA ALA A 46 -10.08 15.62 -7.04
C ALA A 46 -10.71 15.34 -5.67
N LEU A 47 -10.71 16.34 -4.77
CA LEU A 47 -11.34 16.23 -3.46
C LEU A 47 -12.86 16.04 -3.54
N ASN A 48 -13.51 16.69 -4.50
CA ASN A 48 -14.96 16.60 -4.68
C ASN A 48 -15.38 15.24 -5.22
N LEU A 49 -14.56 14.64 -6.08
CA LEU A 49 -14.93 13.43 -6.83
C LEU A 49 -14.40 12.14 -6.22
N PHE A 50 -13.20 12.15 -5.63
CA PHE A 50 -12.46 10.92 -5.30
C PHE A 50 -11.97 10.87 -3.84
N GLU A 51 -12.28 11.86 -3.00
CA GLU A 51 -11.82 11.86 -1.60
C GLU A 51 -12.48 10.75 -0.78
N LYS A 52 -13.80 10.59 -0.92
CA LYS A 52 -14.63 9.71 -0.10
C LYS A 52 -15.26 8.61 -0.94
N TYR A 53 -15.88 7.66 -0.25
CA TYR A 53 -16.76 6.66 -0.85
C TYR A 53 -17.83 7.36 -1.73
N PRO A 54 -18.13 6.87 -2.95
CA PRO A 54 -19.15 7.45 -3.81
C PRO A 54 -20.51 7.55 -3.12
N ASP A 55 -21.15 8.72 -3.17
CA ASP A 55 -22.49 8.88 -2.60
C ASP A 55 -23.53 8.17 -3.47
N LEU A 56 -23.96 6.99 -3.03
CA LEU A 56 -24.93 6.15 -3.74
C LEU A 56 -26.32 6.79 -3.84
N ASN A 57 -26.61 7.88 -3.11
CA ASN A 57 -27.85 8.64 -3.34
C ASN A 57 -27.77 9.49 -4.61
N ILE A 58 -26.55 9.87 -5.01
CA ILE A 58 -26.27 10.65 -6.22
C ILE A 58 -26.00 9.70 -7.40
N VAL A 59 -25.18 8.67 -7.19
CA VAL A 59 -24.80 7.66 -8.21
C VAL A 59 -25.43 6.30 -7.90
N LYS A 60 -26.77 6.22 -8.02
CA LYS A 60 -27.58 5.08 -7.54
C LYS A 60 -27.24 3.74 -8.20
N ASP A 61 -26.77 3.78 -9.44
CA ASP A 61 -26.42 2.62 -10.26
C ASP A 61 -24.92 2.30 -10.23
N TYR A 62 -24.13 2.97 -9.39
CA TYR A 62 -22.67 2.79 -9.33
C TYR A 62 -22.25 1.32 -9.19
N HIS A 63 -22.95 0.55 -8.34
CA HIS A 63 -22.66 -0.87 -8.12
C HIS A 63 -23.12 -1.81 -9.23
N ASN A 64 -23.89 -1.33 -10.21
CA ASN A 64 -24.14 -2.09 -11.43
C ASN A 64 -22.88 -2.16 -12.31
N PHE A 65 -21.94 -1.23 -12.12
CA PHE A 65 -20.67 -1.16 -12.85
C PHE A 65 -19.50 -1.63 -12.00
N ILE A 66 -19.43 -1.15 -10.74
CA ILE A 66 -18.28 -1.33 -9.87
C ILE A 66 -18.68 -2.15 -8.63
N PRO A 67 -18.24 -3.42 -8.52
CA PRO A 67 -18.48 -4.22 -7.32
C PRO A 67 -17.98 -3.53 -6.04
N PRO A 68 -18.68 -3.64 -4.90
CA PRO A 68 -18.31 -2.97 -3.64
C PRO A 68 -16.85 -3.18 -3.22
N GLU A 69 -16.31 -4.38 -3.41
CA GLU A 69 -14.94 -4.77 -3.11
C GLU A 69 -13.88 -4.02 -3.94
N ASN A 70 -14.27 -3.59 -5.16
CA ASN A 70 -13.40 -2.88 -6.10
C ASN A 70 -13.47 -1.37 -5.96
N VAL A 71 -14.34 -0.83 -5.11
CA VAL A 71 -14.44 0.62 -4.89
C VAL A 71 -13.17 1.15 -4.23
N MET A 72 -12.57 2.19 -4.80
CA MET A 72 -11.37 2.83 -4.27
C MET A 72 -11.54 4.35 -4.28
N TYR A 73 -10.96 5.01 -3.29
CA TYR A 73 -11.01 6.46 -3.07
C TYR A 73 -9.83 6.88 -2.19
N MET A 74 -9.49 8.18 -2.19
CA MET A 74 -8.27 8.69 -1.56
C MET A 74 -8.21 8.47 -0.05
N GLN A 75 -9.32 8.58 0.68
CA GLN A 75 -9.35 8.28 2.11
C GLN A 75 -9.09 6.78 2.39
N ARG A 76 -9.53 5.85 1.52
CA ARG A 76 -9.18 4.42 1.64
C ARG A 76 -7.69 4.20 1.39
N ILE A 77 -7.11 4.90 0.43
CA ILE A 77 -5.65 4.89 0.20
C ILE A 77 -4.91 5.42 1.43
N GLU A 78 -5.37 6.51 2.04
CA GLU A 78 -4.81 7.05 3.28
C GLU A 78 -4.81 6.04 4.43
N GLU A 79 -5.92 5.30 4.60
CA GLU A 79 -6.03 4.22 5.57
C GLU A 79 -5.02 3.10 5.30
N LYS A 80 -4.82 2.74 4.03
CA LYS A 80 -3.83 1.75 3.59
C LYS A 80 -2.38 2.23 3.72
N ILE A 81 -2.10 3.53 3.57
CA ILE A 81 -0.80 4.10 3.93
C ILE A 81 -0.56 3.90 5.43
N GLY A 82 -1.62 4.05 6.23
CA GLY A 82 -1.60 3.94 7.69
C GLY A 82 -0.81 5.07 8.36
N GLY A 83 -0.60 4.95 9.67
CA GLY A 83 0.04 5.99 10.49
C GLY A 83 -0.94 6.68 11.46
N LYS A 84 -0.42 7.60 12.28
CA LYS A 84 -1.24 8.31 13.27
C LYS A 84 -2.13 9.33 12.55
N ARG A 85 -3.45 9.24 12.72
CA ARG A 85 -4.35 10.34 12.34
C ARG A 85 -4.03 11.56 13.20
N PRO A 86 -3.86 12.78 12.64
CA PRO A 86 -3.72 13.99 13.44
C PRO A 86 -4.89 14.09 14.43
N GLY A 87 -4.59 14.25 15.73
CA GLY A 87 -5.61 14.36 16.79
C GLY A 87 -6.12 13.03 17.38
N ALA A 88 -5.67 11.87 16.90
CA ALA A 88 -5.99 10.58 17.50
C ALA A 88 -4.76 10.01 18.26
N PRO A 89 -4.76 9.98 19.60
CA PRO A 89 -3.73 9.31 20.37
C PRO A 89 -3.90 7.79 20.22
N GLY A 90 -3.22 7.18 19.25
CA GLY A 90 -3.24 5.74 19.02
C GLY A 90 -2.01 5.24 18.25
N LYS A 91 -1.82 3.92 18.20
CA LYS A 91 -0.92 3.28 17.23
C LYS A 91 -1.52 3.50 15.85
N GLY A 92 -0.72 4.04 14.92
CA GLY A 92 -1.15 4.14 13.53
C GLY A 92 -1.38 2.77 12.91
N GLY A 93 -2.21 2.68 11.87
CA GLY A 93 -2.41 1.43 11.13
C GLY A 93 -1.13 0.92 10.46
N GLU A 94 -1.07 -0.38 10.17
CA GLU A 94 0.04 -0.99 9.43
C GLU A 94 0.08 -0.50 7.98
N LEU A 95 1.27 -0.47 7.37
CA LEU A 95 1.43 -0.05 5.99
C LEU A 95 0.98 -1.19 5.08
N GLN A 96 0.04 -0.95 4.18
CA GLN A 96 -0.50 -2.00 3.30
C GLN A 96 0.11 -1.98 1.89
N TYR A 97 1.17 -1.20 1.69
CA TYR A 97 1.87 -1.07 0.41
C TYR A 97 3.32 -1.54 0.56
N ALA A 98 3.61 -2.69 -0.05
CA ALA A 98 4.98 -3.23 -0.08
C ALA A 98 5.86 -2.58 -1.17
N SER A 99 5.25 -1.93 -2.16
CA SER A 99 5.96 -1.36 -3.30
C SER A 99 5.27 -0.12 -3.89
N ARG A 100 6.00 0.60 -4.76
CA ARG A 100 5.47 1.72 -5.54
C ARG A 100 4.29 1.27 -6.39
N GLU A 101 4.39 0.10 -6.99
CA GLU A 101 3.42 -0.46 -7.93
C GLU A 101 2.11 -0.78 -7.20
N ALA A 102 2.18 -1.36 -5.99
CA ALA A 102 1.00 -1.64 -5.17
C ALA A 102 0.24 -0.35 -4.80
N PHE A 103 0.97 0.72 -4.49
CA PHE A 103 0.37 2.03 -4.22
C PHE A 103 -0.25 2.67 -5.46
N LEU A 104 0.47 2.65 -6.59
CA LEU A 104 -0.02 3.20 -7.86
C LEU A 104 -1.23 2.43 -8.39
N ALA A 105 -1.30 1.12 -8.14
CA ALA A 105 -2.43 0.28 -8.56
C ALA A 105 -3.77 0.73 -7.96
N ASP A 106 -3.78 1.26 -6.73
CA ASP A 106 -5.02 1.79 -6.13
C ASP A 106 -5.45 3.11 -6.78
N PHE A 107 -4.52 4.01 -7.13
CA PHE A 107 -4.87 5.20 -7.92
C PHE A 107 -5.31 4.84 -9.33
N LYS A 108 -4.68 3.83 -9.94
CA LYS A 108 -5.14 3.29 -11.22
C LYS A 108 -6.55 2.71 -11.09
N ARG A 109 -6.89 2.06 -9.97
CA ARG A 109 -8.25 1.57 -9.70
C ARG A 109 -9.27 2.70 -9.62
N ILE A 110 -8.94 3.84 -8.99
CA ILE A 110 -9.81 5.03 -9.03
C ILE A 110 -10.04 5.49 -10.47
N TYR A 111 -8.95 5.57 -11.25
CA TYR A 111 -9.02 5.94 -12.66
C TYR A 111 -9.88 4.97 -13.48
N ASP A 112 -9.64 3.67 -13.38
CA ASP A 112 -10.34 2.63 -14.13
C ASP A 112 -11.84 2.62 -13.77
N ASN A 113 -12.18 2.71 -12.47
CA ASN A 113 -13.57 2.80 -12.02
C ASN A 113 -14.26 4.07 -12.55
N CYS A 114 -13.54 5.21 -12.58
CA CYS A 114 -14.05 6.46 -13.15
C CYS A 114 -14.31 6.33 -14.65
N MET A 115 -13.39 5.72 -15.40
CA MET A 115 -13.57 5.49 -16.84
C MET A 115 -14.77 4.58 -17.12
N LEU A 116 -14.89 3.47 -16.38
CA LEU A 116 -15.95 2.49 -16.54
C LEU A 116 -17.33 3.09 -16.22
N TYR A 117 -17.44 3.82 -15.10
CA TYR A 117 -18.69 4.45 -14.70
C TYR A 117 -19.06 5.68 -15.55
N ASN A 118 -18.09 6.35 -16.19
CA ASN A 118 -18.36 7.51 -17.07
C ASN A 118 -18.20 7.15 -18.56
N GLU A 119 -18.34 5.88 -18.91
CA GLU A 119 -18.19 5.44 -20.30
C GLU A 119 -19.34 5.98 -21.17
N PRO A 120 -19.05 6.75 -22.25
CA PRO A 120 -20.09 7.32 -23.10
C PRO A 120 -21.03 6.26 -23.67
N GLY A 121 -22.34 6.46 -23.47
CA GLY A 121 -23.37 5.57 -23.99
C GLY A 121 -23.62 4.31 -23.15
N LYS A 122 -22.87 4.07 -22.07
CA LYS A 122 -23.13 2.95 -21.14
C LYS A 122 -23.70 3.41 -19.81
N SER A 123 -23.18 4.50 -19.27
CA SER A 123 -23.68 5.09 -18.02
C SER A 123 -24.60 6.28 -18.30
N PRO A 124 -25.68 6.44 -17.52
CA PRO A 124 -26.54 7.63 -17.60
C PRO A 124 -25.79 8.91 -17.19
N TYR A 125 -24.68 8.78 -16.47
CA TYR A 125 -23.86 9.89 -15.99
C TYR A 125 -22.53 9.93 -16.75
N ASN A 126 -22.54 10.46 -17.97
CA ASN A 126 -21.31 10.78 -18.69
C ASN A 126 -20.81 12.16 -18.24
N PHE A 127 -19.83 12.20 -17.34
CA PHE A 127 -19.20 13.45 -16.90
C PHE A 127 -17.73 13.52 -17.39
N PRO A 128 -17.46 14.15 -18.55
CA PRO A 128 -16.11 14.22 -19.12
C PRO A 128 -15.06 14.82 -18.18
N ASP A 129 -15.44 15.81 -17.37
CA ASP A 129 -14.51 16.46 -16.45
C ASP A 129 -14.02 15.51 -15.36
N ALA A 130 -14.86 14.59 -14.86
CA ALA A 130 -14.41 13.56 -13.92
C ALA A 130 -13.32 12.66 -14.51
N ARG A 131 -13.43 12.32 -15.80
CA ARG A 131 -12.41 11.51 -16.48
C ARG A 131 -11.09 12.28 -16.60
N LYS A 132 -11.15 13.55 -16.97
CA LYS A 132 -9.98 14.44 -17.03
C LYS A 132 -9.33 14.61 -15.65
N THR A 133 -10.13 14.82 -14.61
CA THR A 133 -9.64 14.93 -13.22
C THR A 133 -8.96 13.64 -12.78
N ALA A 134 -9.54 12.47 -13.07
CA ALA A 134 -8.93 11.18 -12.73
C ALA A 134 -7.56 10.98 -13.42
N ALA A 135 -7.45 11.33 -14.71
CA ALA A 135 -6.20 11.26 -15.46
C ALA A 135 -5.12 12.19 -14.88
N ASN A 136 -5.49 13.45 -14.58
CA ASN A 136 -4.61 14.43 -13.97
C ASN A 136 -4.15 14.00 -12.57
N MET A 137 -5.06 13.42 -11.78
CA MET A 137 -4.76 12.86 -10.46
C MET A 137 -3.74 11.74 -10.55
N LEU A 138 -3.94 10.76 -11.43
CA LEU A 138 -3.00 9.65 -11.62
C LEU A 138 -1.62 10.15 -12.08
N SER A 139 -1.58 11.13 -12.99
CA SER A 139 -0.35 11.77 -13.47
C SER A 139 0.39 12.49 -12.34
N ALA A 140 -0.32 13.26 -11.50
CA ALA A 140 0.27 13.98 -10.37
C ALA A 140 0.88 13.00 -9.33
N VAL A 141 0.22 11.87 -9.09
CA VAL A 141 0.74 10.80 -8.21
C VAL A 141 2.03 10.20 -8.79
N ASP A 142 2.02 9.80 -10.05
CA ASP A 142 3.19 9.20 -10.70
C ASP A 142 4.38 10.18 -10.71
N GLN A 143 4.14 11.46 -11.01
CA GLN A 143 5.17 12.50 -10.97
C GLN A 143 5.72 12.69 -9.54
N SER A 144 4.86 12.72 -8.52
CA SER A 144 5.27 12.85 -7.12
C SER A 144 6.13 11.67 -6.66
N LEU A 145 5.80 10.44 -7.10
CA LEU A 145 6.58 9.24 -6.82
C LEU A 145 7.93 9.27 -7.55
N LYS A 146 7.97 9.66 -8.82
CA LYS A 146 9.21 9.80 -9.61
C LYS A 146 10.20 10.77 -8.96
N GLN A 147 9.73 11.90 -8.44
CA GLN A 147 10.57 12.87 -7.72
C GLN A 147 11.20 12.31 -6.44
N ARG A 148 10.67 11.22 -5.89
CA ARG A 148 11.06 10.62 -4.61
C ARG A 148 11.53 9.17 -4.76
N SER A 149 11.80 8.72 -5.99
CA SER A 149 12.05 7.31 -6.30
C SER A 149 13.23 6.76 -5.50
N ALA A 150 14.36 7.48 -5.45
CA ALA A 150 15.55 7.03 -4.72
C ALA A 150 15.28 6.79 -3.22
N SER A 151 14.52 7.67 -2.57
CA SER A 151 14.17 7.51 -1.15
C SER A 151 13.23 6.33 -0.93
N LEU A 152 12.30 6.09 -1.87
CA LEU A 152 11.38 4.97 -1.80
C LEU A 152 12.10 3.65 -2.06
N GLU A 153 12.95 3.60 -3.08
CA GLU A 153 13.76 2.43 -3.45
C GLU A 153 14.69 2.03 -2.31
N ALA A 154 15.36 2.98 -1.65
CA ALA A 154 16.19 2.69 -0.48
C ALA A 154 15.37 2.09 0.68
N ALA A 155 14.19 2.65 0.97
CA ALA A 155 13.32 2.14 2.02
C ALA A 155 12.79 0.72 1.71
N VAL A 156 12.41 0.47 0.46
CA VAL A 156 11.93 -0.84 -0.02
C VAL A 156 13.06 -1.86 -0.01
N ALA A 157 14.27 -1.48 -0.44
CA ALA A 157 15.45 -2.34 -0.37
C ALA A 157 15.79 -2.70 1.08
N ALA A 158 15.71 -1.73 2.00
CA ALA A 158 15.92 -1.98 3.42
C ALA A 158 14.86 -2.95 3.99
N ALA A 159 13.57 -2.79 3.67
CA ALA A 159 12.54 -3.73 4.11
C ALA A 159 12.75 -5.13 3.53
N ASN A 160 13.13 -5.24 2.25
CA ASN A 160 13.39 -6.52 1.57
C ASN A 160 14.63 -7.26 2.10
N SER A 161 15.60 -6.57 2.71
CA SER A 161 16.79 -7.21 3.28
C SER A 161 16.55 -7.81 4.67
N MET A 162 15.38 -7.57 5.28
CA MET A 162 15.00 -8.10 6.58
C MET A 162 14.28 -9.45 6.45
N GLU A 163 14.40 -10.29 7.47
CA GLU A 163 13.56 -11.47 7.58
C GLU A 163 12.20 -11.11 8.19
N HIS A 164 11.14 -11.57 7.54
CA HIS A 164 9.77 -11.32 7.99
C HIS A 164 9.14 -12.62 8.45
N TRP A 165 8.48 -12.57 9.61
CA TRP A 165 7.98 -13.76 10.29
C TRP A 165 6.54 -13.53 10.77
N LEU A 166 5.67 -14.52 10.54
CA LEU A 166 4.33 -14.57 11.15
C LEU A 166 4.11 -15.93 11.81
N GLY A 167 3.48 -15.92 12.99
CA GLY A 167 3.11 -17.13 13.71
C GLY A 167 1.74 -17.63 13.28
N CYS A 168 1.65 -18.90 12.86
CA CYS A 168 0.37 -19.51 12.52
C CYS A 168 -0.54 -19.62 13.76
N GLY A 169 -1.73 -19.03 13.72
CA GLY A 169 -2.70 -19.09 14.82
C GLY A 169 -3.21 -20.50 15.15
N ARG A 170 -3.07 -21.47 14.24
CA ARG A 170 -3.49 -22.87 14.43
C ARG A 170 -2.40 -23.76 15.01
N CYS A 171 -1.25 -23.86 14.33
CA CYS A 171 -0.17 -24.76 14.73
C CYS A 171 0.96 -24.08 15.51
N ARG A 172 0.86 -22.77 15.76
CA ARG A 172 1.84 -21.95 16.49
C ARG A 172 3.25 -21.91 15.87
N ARG A 173 3.45 -22.49 14.67
CA ARG A 173 4.73 -22.47 13.96
C ARG A 173 4.97 -21.13 13.29
N TRP A 174 6.21 -20.65 13.34
CA TRP A 174 6.66 -19.47 12.60
C TRP A 174 6.83 -19.77 11.12
N ARG A 175 6.38 -18.82 10.29
CA ARG A 175 6.47 -18.85 8.84
C ARG A 175 7.26 -17.66 8.35
N ARG A 176 8.24 -17.92 7.49
CA ARG A 176 9.08 -16.89 6.88
C ARG A 176 8.43 -16.37 5.60
N PHE A 177 8.51 -15.07 5.39
CA PHE A 177 8.02 -14.37 4.21
C PHE A 177 9.07 -13.46 3.61
N ASN A 178 8.95 -13.16 2.31
CA ASN A 178 9.51 -11.94 1.75
C ASN A 178 8.62 -10.75 2.18
N TYR A 179 9.10 -9.51 2.03
CA TYR A 179 8.37 -8.34 2.51
C TYR A 179 7.00 -8.15 1.82
N LEU A 180 6.92 -8.46 0.51
CA LEU A 180 5.67 -8.34 -0.26
C LEU A 180 4.57 -9.23 0.33
N ASP A 181 4.85 -10.52 0.49
CA ASP A 181 3.89 -11.47 1.03
C ASP A 181 3.62 -11.21 2.52
N PHE A 182 4.62 -10.73 3.27
CA PHE A 182 4.45 -10.36 4.67
C PHE A 182 3.44 -9.22 4.85
N VAL A 183 3.52 -8.17 4.02
CA VAL A 183 2.61 -7.02 4.09
C VAL A 183 1.16 -7.43 3.83
N GLU A 184 0.93 -8.38 2.93
CA GLU A 184 -0.40 -8.94 2.68
C GLU A 184 -0.87 -9.81 3.85
N MET A 185 -0.02 -10.77 4.27
CA MET A 185 -0.40 -11.80 5.23
C MET A 185 -0.61 -11.26 6.65
N ARG A 186 0.10 -10.21 7.05
CA ARG A 186 -0.03 -9.60 8.39
C ARG A 186 -1.38 -8.93 8.63
N LEU A 187 -2.13 -8.62 7.58
CA LEU A 187 -3.47 -8.03 7.69
C LEU A 187 -4.52 -9.06 8.13
N HIS A 188 -4.19 -10.35 8.08
CA HIS A 188 -5.04 -11.41 8.59
C HIS A 188 -4.81 -11.58 10.10
N ASN A 189 -5.77 -11.12 10.90
CA ASN A 189 -5.74 -11.27 12.37
C ASN A 189 -5.64 -12.73 12.83
N ASP A 190 -6.04 -13.68 11.98
CA ASP A 190 -6.07 -15.12 12.23
C ASP A 190 -5.17 -15.89 11.25
N PHE A 191 -4.04 -15.30 10.82
CA PHE A 191 -3.11 -15.92 9.89
C PHE A 191 -2.86 -17.40 10.24
N TRP A 192 -3.05 -18.29 9.25
CA TRP A 192 -2.77 -19.71 9.40
C TRP A 192 -2.17 -20.28 8.12
N CYS A 193 -1.46 -21.40 8.25
CA CYS A 193 -0.62 -21.94 7.17
C CYS A 193 -1.37 -22.20 5.86
N GLY A 194 -2.67 -22.50 5.92
CA GLY A 194 -3.48 -22.76 4.72
C GLY A 194 -3.75 -21.53 3.84
N MET A 195 -3.45 -20.32 4.32
CA MET A 195 -3.49 -19.10 3.51
C MET A 195 -2.27 -18.98 2.59
N ILE A 196 -1.17 -19.68 2.89
CA ILE A 196 -0.01 -19.72 2.00
C ILE A 196 -0.26 -20.77 0.91
N PRO A 197 -0.12 -20.44 -0.39
CA PRO A 197 -0.32 -21.40 -1.46
C PRO A 197 0.50 -22.68 -1.28
N ARG A 198 -0.17 -23.83 -1.38
CA ARG A 198 0.41 -25.18 -1.27
C ARG A 198 1.05 -25.50 0.07
N ARG A 199 0.71 -24.76 1.13
CA ARG A 199 1.27 -24.97 2.46
C ARG A 199 0.22 -25.47 3.44
N SER A 200 0.64 -26.28 4.41
CA SER A 200 -0.25 -26.76 5.48
C SER A 200 0.36 -26.67 6.88
N CYS A 201 -0.46 -26.93 7.89
CA CYS A 201 0.01 -27.01 9.28
C CYS A 201 0.86 -28.26 9.55
N ALA A 202 0.92 -29.24 8.64
CA ALA A 202 1.74 -30.43 8.81
C ALA A 202 3.24 -30.14 8.66
N GLU A 203 3.61 -29.14 7.85
CA GLU A 203 5.00 -28.80 7.56
C GLU A 203 5.75 -28.21 8.77
N VAL A 204 7.01 -28.62 8.92
CA VAL A 204 7.95 -28.17 9.97
C VAL A 204 8.04 -26.65 10.07
N CYS A 205 8.35 -26.14 11.25
CA CYS A 205 8.54 -24.70 11.48
C CYS A 205 9.70 -24.15 10.65
N ASP A 206 9.54 -22.95 10.05
CA ASP A 206 10.62 -22.34 9.26
C ASP A 206 11.78 -21.86 10.12
N TYR A 207 11.50 -21.53 11.39
CA TYR A 207 12.48 -21.03 12.33
C TYR A 207 13.31 -22.17 12.94
N CYS A 208 12.68 -23.11 13.65
CA CYS A 208 13.40 -24.20 14.36
C CYS A 208 13.54 -25.51 13.58
N ARG A 209 12.93 -25.62 12.38
CA ARG A 209 12.96 -26.84 11.54
C ARG A 209 12.42 -28.12 12.21
N SER A 210 11.63 -27.99 13.27
CA SER A 210 11.06 -29.10 14.03
C SER A 210 9.56 -29.31 13.74
N GLU A 211 9.12 -30.57 13.81
CA GLU A 211 7.70 -30.96 13.87
C GLU A 211 7.10 -30.69 15.27
N ILE A 212 7.91 -30.85 16.31
CA ILE A 212 7.55 -30.51 17.70
C ILE A 212 8.11 -29.11 17.97
N CYS A 213 7.35 -28.09 17.56
CA CYS A 213 7.76 -26.69 17.65
C CYS A 213 7.08 -26.02 18.85
N THR A 214 7.88 -25.43 19.74
CA THR A 214 7.42 -24.63 20.89
C THR A 214 7.67 -23.12 20.70
N CYS A 215 8.09 -22.71 19.50
CA CYS A 215 8.51 -21.33 19.24
C CYS A 215 7.39 -20.29 19.33
N GLY A 216 6.12 -20.72 19.28
CA GLY A 216 4.94 -19.84 19.35
C GLY A 216 4.17 -19.94 20.66
N ASP A 217 4.73 -20.59 21.69
CA ASP A 217 4.13 -20.74 23.01
C ASP A 217 4.55 -19.61 24.00
N GLY A 218 5.31 -18.62 23.52
CA GLY A 218 5.80 -17.48 24.29
C GLY A 218 5.09 -16.16 23.97
#